data_AF-A0A379U187-F1
#
_entry.id   AF-A0A379U187-F1
#
_cell.length_a   1.000
_cell.length_b   1.000
_cell.length_c   1.000
_cell.angle_alpha   90.00
_cell.angle_beta   90.00
_cell.angle_gamma   90.00
#
_symmetry.space_group_name_H-M   'P 1'
#
loop_
_entity.id
_entity.type
_entity.pdbx_description
1 polymer ?
#
loop_
_entity_poly.entity_id
_entity_poly.type
_entity_poly.pdbx_seq_one_letter_code
_entity_poly.pdbx_strand_id
1 'polypeptide(L)'
;MENKCRLQRTTTGRPSVLLLFIILPCLVNRDVLAAADVEFNPVFLQHIPGENIIDVKRFSHGQPVPPGEYYSDIWLNGEWKGRAVLRFNLSSGMDRTLLCLTPELLSLLDLNEEALSDRIIKK
;
A
#
# COMPACT_ATOMS: atom_id res chain seq x y z
N MET A 1 -31.16 -25.49 16.34
CA MET A 1 -32.54 -24.97 16.35
C MET A 1 -32.61 -23.88 15.30
N GLU A 2 -33.04 -24.25 14.11
CA GLU A 2 -33.13 -23.39 12.93
C GLU A 2 -34.37 -22.50 13.02
N ASN A 3 -34.18 -21.19 12.99
CA ASN A 3 -35.28 -20.25 12.90
C ASN A 3 -35.44 -19.81 11.44
N LYS A 4 -36.41 -20.45 10.80
CA LYS A 4 -36.84 -20.30 9.41
C LYS A 4 -37.40 -18.90 9.19
N CYS A 5 -36.70 -18.05 8.45
CA CYS A 5 -37.21 -16.73 8.08
C CYS A 5 -38.24 -16.89 6.95
N ARG A 6 -39.52 -16.70 7.27
CA ARG A 6 -40.64 -16.73 6.32
C ARG A 6 -40.72 -15.37 5.62
N LEU A 7 -40.26 -15.30 4.36
CA LEU A 7 -40.47 -14.15 3.48
C LEU A 7 -41.97 -13.95 3.23
N GLN A 8 -42.55 -12.89 3.79
CA GLN A 8 -43.88 -12.42 3.41
C GLN A 8 -43.76 -11.57 2.13
N ARG A 9 -44.50 -11.96 1.09
CA ARG A 9 -44.66 -11.19 -0.15
C ARG A 9 -45.28 -9.83 0.18
N THR A 10 -44.55 -8.76 -0.08
CA THR A 10 -45.09 -7.40 -0.08
C THR A 10 -45.77 -7.14 -1.42
N THR A 11 -47.08 -6.95 -1.36
CA THR A 11 -47.94 -6.57 -2.48
C THR A 11 -47.52 -5.24 -3.08
N THR A 12 -47.53 -5.19 -4.41
CA THR A 12 -47.27 -4.07 -5.30
C THR A 12 -48.11 -2.85 -4.91
N GLY A 13 -47.47 -1.84 -4.33
CA GLY A 13 -48.03 -0.52 -4.03
C GLY A 13 -47.00 0.54 -4.36
N ARG A 14 -47.45 1.61 -5.04
CA ARG A 14 -46.68 2.72 -5.63
C ARG A 14 -45.37 3.05 -4.89
N PRO A 15 -44.22 3.15 -5.59
CA PRO A 15 -42.94 3.45 -4.96
C PRO A 15 -42.99 4.86 -4.36
N SER A 16 -43.11 4.94 -3.04
CA SER A 16 -42.96 6.19 -2.31
C SER A 16 -41.49 6.59 -2.40
N VAL A 17 -41.23 7.70 -3.11
CA VAL A 17 -39.90 8.30 -3.34
C VAL A 17 -39.12 8.51 -2.03
N LEU A 18 -39.81 8.54 -0.89
CA LEU A 18 -39.24 8.66 0.45
C LEU A 18 -38.29 7.51 0.86
N LEU A 19 -38.47 6.30 0.31
CA LEU A 19 -37.64 5.13 0.64
C LEU A 19 -36.26 5.15 -0.04
N LEU A 20 -36.06 5.95 -1.09
CA LEU A 20 -34.77 6.03 -1.80
C LEU A 20 -33.71 6.82 -1.02
N PHE A 21 -34.12 7.74 -0.13
CA PHE A 21 -33.23 8.66 0.57
C PHE A 21 -32.51 8.04 1.79
N ILE A 22 -33.02 6.95 2.36
CA ILE A 22 -32.50 6.37 3.61
C ILE A 22 -31.30 5.42 3.34
N ILE A 23 -31.16 4.90 2.12
CA ILE A 23 -30.13 3.89 1.78
C ILE A 23 -28.84 4.56 1.24
N LEU A 24 -28.90 5.82 0.83
CA LEU A 24 -27.77 6.53 0.20
C LEU A 24 -26.60 6.91 1.14
N PRO A 25 -26.78 7.25 2.44
CA PRO A 25 -25.66 7.67 3.28
C PRO A 25 -24.84 6.50 3.85
N CYS A 26 -25.33 5.25 3.80
CA CYS A 26 -24.59 4.09 4.33
C CYS A 26 -23.44 3.60 3.42
N LEU A 27 -23.44 3.97 2.15
CA LEU A 27 -22.42 3.55 1.18
C LEU A 27 -21.23 4.51 1.09
N VAL A 28 -21.21 5.58 1.89
CA VAL A 28 -20.19 6.64 1.87
C VAL A 28 -19.47 6.78 3.22
N ASN A 29 -19.22 5.68 3.94
CA ASN A 29 -18.13 5.68 4.91
C ASN A 29 -16.82 5.47 4.15
N ARG A 30 -16.28 6.57 3.61
CA ARG A 30 -14.87 6.61 3.22
C ARG A 30 -14.09 7.09 4.44
N ASP A 31 -13.65 6.15 5.27
CA ASP A 31 -12.56 6.42 6.21
C ASP A 31 -11.27 6.59 5.39
N VAL A 32 -11.10 7.77 4.78
CA VAL A 32 -9.79 8.23 4.35
C VAL A 32 -9.11 8.72 5.61
N LEU A 33 -8.49 7.80 6.34
CA LEU A 33 -7.45 8.18 7.29
C LEU A 33 -6.27 8.70 6.45
N ALA A 34 -6.32 9.97 6.08
CA ALA A 34 -5.10 10.66 5.67
C ALA A 34 -4.14 10.51 6.86
N ALA A 35 -3.02 9.82 6.65
CA ALA A 35 -1.99 9.70 7.68
C ALA A 35 -1.66 11.14 8.12
N ALA A 36 -1.94 11.46 9.38
CA ALA A 36 -1.67 12.79 9.90
C ALA A 36 -0.17 13.05 9.74
N ASP A 37 0.19 14.19 9.16
CA ASP A 37 1.57 14.66 9.15
C ASP A 37 2.07 14.72 10.60
N VAL A 38 3.17 14.01 10.89
CA VAL A 38 3.78 13.97 12.22
C VAL A 38 5.15 14.62 12.20
N GLU A 39 5.51 15.34 13.26
CA GLU A 39 6.81 16.01 13.37
C GLU A 39 7.77 15.21 14.25
N PHE A 40 9.02 15.06 13.80
CA PHE A 40 10.09 14.38 14.52
C PHE A 40 11.16 15.38 14.96
N ASN A 41 11.57 15.31 16.23
CA ASN A 41 12.68 16.13 16.73
C ASN A 41 14.02 15.45 16.39
N PRO A 42 14.90 16.07 15.57
CA PRO A 42 16.17 15.46 15.17
C PRO A 42 17.16 15.30 16.34
N VAL A 43 16.94 15.95 17.48
CA VAL A 43 17.85 15.86 18.65
C VAL A 43 17.97 14.44 19.21
N PHE A 44 16.96 13.59 18.97
CA PHE A 44 16.99 12.19 19.41
C PHE A 44 17.96 11.32 18.61
N LEU A 45 18.42 11.78 17.44
CA LEU A 45 19.38 11.06 16.62
C LEU A 45 20.81 11.54 16.90
N GLN A 46 21.72 10.59 17.05
CA GLN A 46 23.14 10.87 17.27
C GLN A 46 23.70 11.60 16.04
N HIS A 47 24.34 12.74 16.30
CA HIS A 47 25.07 13.48 15.27
C HIS A 47 26.55 13.14 15.40
N ILE A 48 27.15 12.62 14.33
CA ILE A 48 28.59 12.47 14.23
C ILE A 48 29.15 13.83 13.74
N PRO A 49 30.04 14.49 14.50
CA PRO A 49 30.61 15.76 14.08
C PRO A 49 31.31 15.63 12.71
N GLY A 50 30.90 16.46 11.75
CA GLY A 50 31.41 16.43 10.37
C GLY A 50 30.54 15.65 9.38
N GLU A 51 29.50 14.95 9.85
CA GLU A 51 28.50 14.33 8.97
C GLU A 51 27.25 15.21 8.80
N ASN A 52 26.54 14.97 7.70
CA ASN A 52 25.27 15.64 7.44
C ASN A 52 24.23 15.23 8.48
N ILE A 53 23.43 16.21 8.93
CA ILE A 53 22.27 15.98 9.80
C ILE A 53 21.31 15.00 9.12
N ILE A 54 20.86 13.99 9.87
CA ILE A 54 19.86 13.02 9.38
C ILE A 54 18.57 13.77 9.13
N ASP A 55 18.13 13.78 7.86
CA ASP A 55 16.86 14.38 7.47
C ASP A 55 15.69 13.50 7.95
N VAL A 56 15.17 13.82 9.13
CA VAL A 56 14.04 13.13 9.75
C VAL A 56 12.69 13.51 9.14
N LYS A 57 12.63 14.60 8.36
CA LYS A 57 11.38 15.08 7.77
C LYS A 57 10.79 14.05 6.82
N ARG A 58 11.62 13.25 6.16
CA ARG A 58 11.19 12.13 5.29
C ARG A 58 10.30 11.11 5.99
N PHE A 59 10.35 11.01 7.33
CA PHE A 59 9.54 10.07 8.11
C PHE A 59 8.18 10.64 8.52
N SER A 60 7.93 11.93 8.25
CA SER A 60 6.73 12.66 8.69
C SER A 60 5.44 12.22 8.01
N HIS A 61 5.54 11.45 6.92
CA HIS A 61 4.44 11.10 6.05
C HIS A 61 4.41 9.60 5.74
N GLY A 62 3.27 8.95 5.99
CA GLY A 62 3.00 7.58 5.56
C GLY A 62 3.97 6.53 6.12
N GLN A 63 4.38 5.58 5.27
CA GLN A 63 5.35 4.52 5.59
C GLN A 63 6.56 4.63 4.63
N PRO A 64 7.48 5.58 4.88
CA PRO A 64 8.58 5.83 3.99
C PRO A 64 9.70 4.80 4.24
N VAL A 65 10.10 4.09 3.19
CA VAL A 65 11.30 3.25 3.19
C VAL A 65 12.46 4.08 2.67
N PRO A 66 13.53 4.31 3.45
CA PRO A 66 14.71 5.02 2.96
C PRO A 66 15.35 4.30 1.76
N PRO A 67 16.07 5.03 0.89
CA PRO A 67 16.87 4.38 -0.13
C PRO A 67 17.97 3.54 0.51
N GLY A 68 18.23 2.37 -0.05
CA GLY A 68 19.19 1.42 0.51
C GLY A 68 18.91 -0.02 0.11
N GLU A 69 19.66 -0.92 0.73
CA GLU A 69 19.55 -2.36 0.53
C GLU A 69 19.03 -3.02 1.81
N TYR A 70 18.00 -3.86 1.67
CA TYR A 70 17.28 -4.47 2.79
C TYR A 70 17.14 -5.97 2.59
N TYR A 71 17.78 -6.78 3.43
CA TYR A 71 17.60 -8.22 3.41
C TYR A 71 16.21 -8.56 3.97
N SER A 72 15.32 -9.04 3.09
CA SER A 72 13.89 -9.10 3.36
C SER A 72 13.29 -10.44 3.02
N ASP A 73 12.29 -10.80 3.82
CA ASP A 73 11.37 -11.91 3.60
C ASP A 73 10.36 -11.52 2.50
N ILE A 74 10.25 -12.32 1.43
CA ILE A 74 9.43 -11.99 0.26
C ILE A 74 8.20 -12.91 0.24
N TRP A 75 7.04 -12.27 0.29
CA TRP A 75 5.73 -12.90 0.16
C TRP A 75 5.00 -12.31 -1.04
N LEU A 76 4.41 -13.16 -1.87
CA LEU A 76 3.60 -12.74 -3.01
C LEU A 76 2.22 -13.38 -2.91
N ASN A 77 1.17 -12.57 -2.86
CA ASN A 77 -0.21 -13.03 -2.71
C ASN A 77 -0.44 -13.99 -1.52
N GLY A 78 0.33 -13.81 -0.43
CA GLY A 78 0.27 -14.65 0.76
C GLY A 78 1.12 -15.93 0.70
N GLU A 79 1.83 -16.18 -0.41
CA GLU A 79 2.75 -17.30 -0.55
C GLU A 79 4.19 -16.85 -0.27
N TRP A 80 4.93 -17.66 0.48
CA TRP A 80 6.36 -17.46 0.72
C TRP A 80 7.16 -17.72 -0.56
N LYS A 81 7.94 -16.74 -1.02
CA LYS A 81 8.79 -16.87 -2.20
C LYS A 81 10.27 -17.08 -1.86
N GLY A 82 10.72 -16.54 -0.74
CA GLY A 82 12.12 -16.67 -0.32
C GLY A 82 12.64 -15.41 0.34
N ARG A 83 13.95 -15.35 0.53
CA ARG A 83 14.64 -14.21 1.14
C ARG A 83 15.68 -13.65 0.17
N ALA A 84 15.67 -12.35 -0.06
CA ALA A 84 16.64 -11.69 -0.92
C ALA A 84 16.92 -10.26 -0.43
N VAL A 85 17.98 -9.66 -0.99
CA VAL A 85 18.26 -8.23 -0.80
C VAL A 85 17.35 -7.43 -1.73
N LEU A 86 16.49 -6.59 -1.16
CA LEU A 86 15.67 -5.64 -1.89
C LEU A 86 16.41 -4.31 -1.98
N ARG A 87 16.47 -3.72 -3.17
CA ARG A 87 17.09 -2.41 -3.39
C ARG A 87 16.03 -1.34 -3.60
N PHE A 88 16.14 -0.27 -2.83
CA PHE A 88 15.26 0.88 -2.87
C PHE A 88 16.03 2.12 -3.32
N ASN A 89 15.55 2.83 -4.36
CA ASN A 89 16.19 4.03 -4.89
C ASN A 89 15.23 5.23 -4.87
N LEU A 90 15.80 6.43 -4.75
CA LEU A 90 15.05 7.68 -4.91
C LEU A 90 14.54 7.81 -6.34
N SER A 91 13.27 8.16 -6.50
CA SER A 91 12.68 8.41 -7.82
C SER A 91 13.02 9.81 -8.31
N SER A 92 13.55 9.93 -9.53
CA SER A 92 13.81 11.23 -10.16
C SER A 92 12.51 12.03 -10.28
N GLY A 93 12.43 13.18 -9.60
CA GLY A 93 11.27 14.08 -9.66
C GLY A 93 10.13 13.75 -8.70
N MET A 94 10.30 12.79 -7.80
CA MET A 94 9.33 12.46 -6.77
C MET A 94 10.04 12.27 -5.42
N ASP A 95 9.51 12.87 -4.35
CA ASP A 95 10.01 12.69 -2.98
C ASP A 95 9.56 11.35 -2.38
N ARG A 96 9.73 10.27 -3.14
CA ARG A 96 9.44 8.90 -2.72
C ARG A 96 10.50 7.94 -3.22
N THR A 97 10.70 6.91 -2.42
CA THR A 97 11.57 5.79 -2.74
C THR A 97 10.77 4.71 -3.48
N LEU A 98 11.38 4.08 -4.47
CA LEU A 98 10.79 2.98 -5.23
C LEU A 98 11.64 1.72 -5.06
N LEU A 99 10.97 0.56 -5.00
CA LEU A 99 11.61 -0.75 -5.09
C LEU A 99 12.14 -0.97 -6.51
N CYS A 100 13.41 -1.33 -6.62
CA CYS A 100 14.00 -1.77 -7.87
C CYS A 100 13.65 -3.24 -8.13
N LEU A 101 13.01 -3.51 -9.26
CA LEU A 101 12.79 -4.86 -9.76
C LEU A 101 14.07 -5.38 -10.41
N THR A 102 15.00 -5.88 -9.61
CA THR A 102 16.24 -6.49 -10.13
C THR A 102 15.94 -7.83 -10.80
N PRO A 103 16.82 -8.32 -11.69
CA PRO A 103 16.65 -9.64 -12.30
C PRO A 103 16.49 -10.76 -11.27
N GLU A 104 17.23 -10.70 -10.16
CA GLU A 104 17.16 -11.68 -9.08
C GLU A 104 15.77 -11.66 -8.42
N LEU A 105 15.25 -10.46 -8.12
CA LEU A 105 13.90 -10.33 -7.55
C LEU A 105 12.83 -10.82 -8.54
N LEU A 106 12.94 -10.43 -9.82
CA LEU A 106 11.99 -10.88 -10.85
C LEU A 106 11.96 -12.41 -10.96
N SER A 107 13.12 -13.06 -10.89
CA SER A 107 13.23 -14.53 -10.94
C SER A 107 12.57 -15.23 -9.75
N LEU A 108 12.40 -14.53 -8.61
CA LEU A 108 11.75 -15.06 -7.41
C LEU A 108 10.23 -14.85 -7.39
N LEU A 109 9.72 -13.89 -8.18
CA LEU A 109 8.32 -13.49 -8.15
C LEU A 109 7.41 -14.38 -9.03
N ASP A 110 7.94 -15.40 -9.70
CA ASP A 110 7.20 -16.33 -10.58
C ASP A 110 6.25 -15.61 -11.55
N LEU A 111 6.71 -14.48 -12.11
CA LEU A 111 5.89 -13.66 -12.99
C LEU A 111 5.67 -14.36 -14.33
N ASN A 112 4.46 -14.24 -14.88
CA ASN A 112 4.21 -14.69 -16.24
C ASN A 112 4.95 -13.77 -17.24
N GLU A 113 6.01 -14.29 -17.86
CA GLU A 113 6.82 -13.55 -18.83
C GLU A 113 6.02 -13.06 -20.03
N GLU A 114 4.98 -13.79 -20.46
CA GLU A 114 4.12 -13.38 -21.58
C GLU A 114 3.28 -12.13 -21.26
N ALA A 115 3.02 -11.89 -19.98
CA ALA A 115 2.29 -10.71 -19.51
C ALA A 115 3.20 -9.49 -19.29
N LEU A 116 4.53 -9.69 -19.26
CA LEU A 116 5.50 -8.62 -19.12
C LEU A 116 5.74 -7.98 -20.49
N SER A 117 5.47 -6.68 -20.62
CA SER A 117 5.78 -5.96 -21.85
C SER A 117 7.29 -5.98 -22.12
N ASP A 118 7.69 -5.98 -23.40
CA ASP A 118 9.09 -5.95 -23.87
C ASP A 118 9.98 -4.88 -23.20
N ARG A 119 9.39 -3.85 -22.61
CA ARG A 119 10.10 -2.78 -21.89
C ARG A 119 10.72 -3.23 -20.56
N ILE A 120 10.23 -4.32 -19.96
CA ILE A 120 10.69 -4.83 -18.66
C ILE A 120 11.75 -5.94 -18.83
N ILE A 121 11.70 -6.72 -19.93
CA ILE A 121 12.53 -7.92 -20.16
C ILE A 121 13.75 -7.65 -21.07
N LYS A 122 14.32 -6.44 -21.08
CA LYS A 122 15.56 -6.24 -21.85
C LYS A 122 16.75 -6.90 -21.14
N LYS A 123 17.07 -8.11 -21.61
CA LYS A 123 18.29 -8.87 -21.33
C LYS A 123 19.53 -8.19 -21.90
#